data_AF-A0A8B9MVF1-F1
#
_entry.id   AF-A0A8B9MVF1-F1
#
_cell.length_a   1.000
_cell.length_b   1.000
_cell.length_c   1.000
_cell.angle_alpha   90.00
_cell.angle_beta   90.00
_cell.angle_gamma   90.00
#
_symmetry.space_group_name_H-M   'P 1'
#
loop_
_entity.id
_entity.type
_entity.pdbx_description
1 polymer ?
#
loop_
_entity_poly.entity_id
_entity_poly.type
_entity_poly.pdbx_seq_one_letter_code
_entity_poly.pdbx_strand_id
1 'polypeptide(L)'
;MSPASLCPILSSTGLLSLQMVFRPPLDFYDVLIHLNPNQIPRHLESVDQPLKSFSRGVVKNSTAVKILFPVVDYDPVQCYLQELRDAFSDLALFFYDKHGGEVIAVLWKPLSFQPQPFKVSSMKGRMVTTLNNELVCVPNVEAILEDFKVLGEGLVKSVEARTEKWTI
;
A
#
# COMPACT_ATOMS: atom_id res chain seq x y z
N MET A 1 -19.54 -20.15 38.31
CA MET A 1 -18.26 -19.82 37.65
C MET A 1 -18.29 -20.43 36.25
N SER A 2 -18.55 -19.61 35.24
CA SER A 2 -18.63 -20.05 33.84
C SER A 2 -17.21 -20.27 33.30
N PRO A 3 -16.92 -21.37 32.60
CA PRO A 3 -15.67 -21.47 31.86
C PRO A 3 -15.69 -20.44 30.73
N ALA A 4 -14.55 -19.79 30.54
CA ALA A 4 -14.33 -18.80 29.50
C ALA A 4 -14.65 -19.40 28.12
N SER A 5 -15.52 -18.73 27.37
CA SER A 5 -15.81 -19.01 25.98
C SER A 5 -14.54 -18.79 25.16
N LEU A 6 -13.76 -19.86 24.96
CA LEU A 6 -12.69 -19.86 23.97
C LEU A 6 -13.31 -19.58 22.60
N CYS A 7 -12.75 -18.59 21.89
CA CYS A 7 -13.20 -18.20 20.55
C CYS A 7 -13.32 -19.43 19.64
N PRO A 8 -14.44 -19.63 18.91
CA PRO A 8 -14.66 -20.79 18.04
C PRO A 8 -13.64 -20.94 16.90
N ILE A 9 -12.79 -19.94 16.68
CA ILE A 9 -11.80 -19.87 15.60
C ILE A 9 -10.68 -20.90 15.79
N LEU A 10 -10.39 -21.32 17.04
CA LEU A 10 -9.32 -22.27 17.36
C LEU A 10 -9.79 -23.74 17.43
N SER A 11 -11.08 -23.99 17.20
CA SER A 11 -11.66 -25.34 17.26
C SER A 11 -11.42 -26.04 15.91
N SER A 12 -10.49 -27.00 15.93
CA SER A 12 -9.96 -27.83 14.84
C SER A 12 -10.99 -28.71 14.07
N THR A 13 -12.17 -28.19 13.72
CA THR A 13 -13.18 -28.91 12.92
C THR A 13 -13.99 -27.93 12.08
N GLY A 14 -13.34 -27.38 11.05
CA GLY A 14 -13.94 -26.52 10.05
C GLY A 14 -12.84 -26.05 9.09
N LEU A 15 -13.07 -26.15 7.79
CA LEU A 15 -12.12 -25.93 6.70
C LEU A 15 -11.69 -24.44 6.59
N LEU A 16 -11.04 -23.90 7.62
CA LEU A 16 -10.47 -22.55 7.64
C LEU A 16 -9.00 -22.67 8.03
N SER A 17 -8.09 -22.40 7.09
CA SER A 17 -6.66 -22.36 7.38
C SER A 17 -6.36 -21.23 8.36
N LEU A 18 -5.54 -21.48 9.39
CA LEU A 18 -5.12 -20.47 10.39
C LEU A 18 -4.54 -19.20 9.75
N GLN A 19 -4.04 -19.31 8.50
CA GLN A 19 -3.60 -18.20 7.65
C GLN A 19 -4.66 -17.10 7.49
N MET A 20 -5.95 -17.44 7.48
CA MET A 20 -7.02 -16.43 7.34
C MET A 20 -7.00 -15.36 8.43
N VAL A 21 -6.57 -15.71 9.65
CA VAL A 21 -6.50 -14.76 10.76
C VAL A 21 -5.43 -13.69 10.53
N PHE A 22 -4.42 -14.00 9.71
CA PHE A 22 -3.34 -13.08 9.35
C PHE A 22 -3.61 -12.32 8.05
N ARG A 23 -4.72 -12.58 7.35
CA ARG A 23 -5.12 -11.84 6.15
C ARG A 23 -6.01 -10.65 6.52
N PRO A 24 -5.56 -9.41 6.38
CA PRO A 24 -6.43 -8.26 6.59
C PRO A 24 -7.51 -8.21 5.50
N PRO A 25 -8.77 -7.88 5.83
CA PRO A 25 -9.81 -7.70 4.83
C PRO A 25 -9.51 -6.46 3.99
N LEU A 26 -9.34 -6.62 2.68
CA LEU A 26 -8.96 -5.52 1.77
C LEU A 26 -10.17 -4.69 1.28
N ASP A 27 -11.39 -5.12 1.58
CA ASP A 27 -12.64 -4.54 1.04
C ASP A 27 -13.06 -3.21 1.70
N PHE A 28 -12.34 -2.79 2.73
CA PHE A 28 -12.61 -1.55 3.47
C PHE A 28 -11.68 -0.40 3.08
N TYR A 29 -10.69 -0.66 2.23
CA TYR A 29 -9.74 0.36 1.79
C TYR A 29 -10.19 1.02 0.49
N ASP A 30 -9.87 2.30 0.35
CA ASP A 30 -10.31 3.11 -0.78
C ASP A 30 -9.40 2.92 -2.00
N VAL A 31 -8.13 2.59 -1.78
CA VAL A 31 -7.17 2.31 -2.85
C VAL A 31 -6.26 1.16 -2.46
N LEU A 32 -5.97 0.28 -3.42
CA LEU A 32 -4.99 -0.78 -3.30
C LEU A 32 -3.85 -0.54 -4.29
N ILE A 33 -2.64 -0.39 -3.76
CA ILE A 33 -1.41 -0.29 -4.56
C ILE A 33 -0.80 -1.68 -4.63
N HIS A 34 -0.88 -2.30 -5.79
CA HIS A 34 -0.31 -3.62 -6.07
C HIS A 34 1.16 -3.46 -6.45
N LEU A 35 2.03 -4.16 -5.73
CA LEU A 35 3.47 -4.15 -5.92
C LEU A 35 3.90 -5.29 -6.85
N ASN A 36 5.08 -5.16 -7.45
CA ASN A 36 5.71 -6.21 -8.22
C ASN A 36 6.38 -7.23 -7.28
N PRO A 37 5.94 -8.51 -7.28
CA PRO A 37 6.51 -9.54 -6.40
C PRO A 37 8.02 -9.70 -6.51
N ASN A 38 8.57 -9.47 -7.71
CA ASN A 38 10.01 -9.59 -7.97
C ASN A 38 10.87 -8.55 -7.25
N GLN A 39 10.24 -7.46 -6.78
CA GLN A 39 10.92 -6.37 -6.09
C GLN A 39 10.77 -6.44 -4.57
N ILE A 40 9.94 -7.36 -4.05
CA ILE A 40 9.69 -7.53 -2.62
C ILE A 40 10.74 -8.48 -2.02
N PRO A 41 11.67 -8.01 -1.15
CA PRO A 41 12.74 -8.86 -0.64
C PRO A 41 12.22 -10.03 0.21
N ARG A 42 11.14 -9.80 0.96
CA ARG A 42 10.54 -10.75 1.92
C ARG A 42 9.38 -11.55 1.33
N HIS A 43 9.22 -11.60 0.01
CA HIS A 43 8.04 -12.18 -0.64
C HIS A 43 7.74 -13.64 -0.20
N LEU A 44 8.79 -14.41 0.14
CA LEU A 44 8.66 -15.79 0.63
C LEU A 44 8.20 -15.93 2.08
N GLU A 45 8.25 -14.85 2.85
CA GLU A 45 7.75 -14.79 4.23
C GLU A 45 6.23 -14.56 4.28
N SER A 46 5.60 -14.32 3.12
CA SER A 46 4.16 -14.00 3.02
C SER A 46 3.30 -15.12 3.57
N VAL A 47 2.20 -14.72 4.22
CA VAL A 47 1.13 -15.63 4.68
C VAL A 47 0.63 -16.49 3.51
N ASP A 48 0.55 -15.87 2.32
CA ASP A 48 0.16 -16.48 1.06
C ASP A 48 1.40 -16.76 0.22
N GLN A 49 2.17 -17.78 0.62
CA GLN A 49 3.38 -18.14 -0.09
C GLN A 49 3.08 -18.43 -1.57
N PRO A 50 3.79 -17.77 -2.50
CA PRO A 50 3.60 -18.01 -3.93
C PRO A 50 4.08 -19.42 -4.29
N LEU A 51 3.31 -20.14 -5.11
CA LEU A 51 3.69 -21.46 -5.65
C LEU A 51 4.97 -21.41 -6.50
N LYS A 52 5.35 -20.22 -6.98
CA LYS A 52 6.56 -19.97 -7.75
C LYS A 52 7.36 -18.87 -7.07
N SER A 53 8.47 -19.26 -6.46
CA SER A 53 9.47 -18.32 -5.94
C SER A 53 10.41 -17.90 -7.06
N PHE A 54 10.58 -16.58 -7.24
CA PHE A 54 11.64 -16.06 -8.10
C PHE A 54 12.93 -15.95 -7.27
N SER A 55 13.93 -16.76 -7.61
CA SER A 55 15.26 -16.63 -7.04
C SER A 55 15.96 -15.42 -7.65
N ARG A 56 16.04 -14.32 -6.89
CA ARG A 56 16.95 -13.22 -7.22
C ARG A 56 18.36 -13.66 -6.86
N GLY A 57 19.19 -13.96 -7.86
CA GLY A 57 20.64 -14.08 -7.62
C GLY A 57 21.38 -15.31 -8.15
N VAL A 58 20.97 -15.90 -9.28
CA VAL A 58 21.91 -16.72 -10.07
C VAL A 58 22.11 -16.08 -11.43
N VAL A 59 23.04 -15.13 -11.49
CA VAL A 59 23.62 -14.72 -12.77
C VAL A 59 24.38 -15.94 -13.27
N LYS A 60 23.86 -16.62 -14.30
CA LYS A 60 24.62 -17.64 -15.01
C LYS A 60 25.85 -16.95 -15.59
N ASN A 61 27.03 -17.24 -15.00
CA ASN A 61 28.35 -16.71 -15.35
C ASN A 61 28.42 -16.24 -16.81
N SER A 62 28.19 -14.94 -17.01
CA SER A 62 28.35 -14.28 -18.28
C SER A 62 29.53 -13.36 -18.10
N THR A 63 30.61 -13.70 -18.81
CA THR A 63 31.90 -13.02 -18.83
C THR A 63 31.73 -11.49 -18.85
N ALA A 64 32.38 -10.81 -17.91
CA ALA A 64 32.53 -9.35 -17.82
C ALA A 64 31.29 -8.49 -17.46
N VAL A 65 30.33 -9.02 -16.68
CA VAL A 65 29.33 -8.16 -16.02
C VAL A 65 29.95 -7.59 -14.75
N LYS A 66 29.99 -6.27 -14.58
CA LYS A 66 30.30 -5.60 -13.30
C LYS A 66 29.45 -6.28 -12.22
N ILE A 67 30.10 -7.01 -11.31
CA ILE A 67 29.42 -7.65 -10.18
C ILE A 67 28.84 -6.52 -9.32
N LEU A 68 27.57 -6.21 -9.51
CA LEU A 68 26.83 -5.30 -8.64
C LEU A 68 26.55 -6.08 -7.36
N PHE A 69 27.28 -5.75 -6.30
CA PHE A 69 27.00 -6.30 -4.98
C PHE A 69 25.59 -5.87 -4.57
N PRO A 70 24.75 -6.79 -4.05
CA PRO A 70 23.47 -6.40 -3.50
C PRO A 70 23.70 -5.44 -2.35
N VAL A 71 23.00 -4.30 -2.37
CA VAL A 71 23.00 -3.36 -1.25
C VAL A 71 22.38 -4.06 -0.05
N VAL A 72 23.13 -4.14 1.06
CA VAL A 72 22.70 -4.76 2.31
C VAL A 72 21.51 -3.98 2.86
N ASP A 73 20.49 -4.69 3.36
CA ASP A 73 19.27 -4.14 3.96
C ASP A 73 18.45 -3.21 3.06
N TYR A 74 18.65 -3.25 1.74
CA TYR A 74 17.82 -2.51 0.81
C TYR A 74 16.43 -3.15 0.67
N ASP A 75 15.44 -2.51 1.29
CA ASP A 75 14.02 -2.83 1.15
C ASP A 75 13.30 -1.70 0.38
N PRO A 76 13.10 -1.84 -0.95
CA PRO A 76 12.47 -0.80 -1.76
C PRO A 76 11.03 -0.53 -1.33
N VAL A 77 10.33 -1.52 -0.74
CA VAL A 77 8.95 -1.36 -0.30
C VAL A 77 8.88 -0.45 0.92
N GLN A 78 9.81 -0.60 1.86
CA GLN A 78 9.87 0.27 3.04
C GLN A 78 10.26 1.70 2.66
N CYS A 79 11.23 1.87 1.75
CA CYS A 79 11.59 3.18 1.23
C CYS A 79 10.38 3.88 0.57
N TYR A 80 9.69 3.18 -0.32
CA TYR A 80 8.50 3.70 -0.99
C TYR A 80 7.35 4.02 -0.02
N LEU A 81 7.09 3.14 0.95
CA LEU A 81 6.05 3.36 1.97
C LEU A 81 6.36 4.59 2.84
N GLN A 82 7.64 4.84 3.14
CA GLN A 82 8.05 6.03 3.87
C GLN A 82 7.81 7.30 3.06
N GLU A 83 8.18 7.31 1.77
CA GLU A 83 7.93 8.44 0.87
C GLU A 83 6.43 8.76 0.73
N LEU A 84 5.58 7.73 0.60
CA LEU A 84 4.13 7.90 0.58
C LEU A 84 3.60 8.57 1.85
N ARG A 85 4.10 8.14 3.01
CA ARG A 85 3.72 8.72 4.31
C ARG A 85 4.19 10.16 4.43
N ASP A 86 5.43 10.45 4.07
CA ASP A 86 5.99 11.81 4.15
C ASP A 86 5.29 12.78 3.18
N ALA A 87 4.83 12.31 2.04
CA ALA A 87 4.15 13.13 1.03
C ALA A 87 2.64 13.29 1.27
N PHE A 88 1.96 12.23 1.74
CA PHE A 88 0.49 12.14 1.72
C PHE A 88 -0.13 11.75 3.06
N SER A 89 0.61 11.77 4.18
CA SER A 89 0.04 11.50 5.51
C SER A 89 -1.14 12.40 5.85
N ASP A 90 -1.20 13.60 5.29
CA ASP A 90 -2.29 14.53 5.55
C ASP A 90 -3.58 14.12 4.84
N LEU A 91 -3.50 13.35 3.75
CA LEU A 91 -4.64 12.95 2.93
C LEU A 91 -5.08 11.51 3.21
N ALA A 92 -4.14 10.62 3.51
CA ALA A 92 -4.38 9.19 3.58
C ALA A 92 -3.58 8.48 4.69
N LEU A 93 -4.01 7.26 4.99
CA LEU A 93 -3.31 6.28 5.82
C LEU A 93 -2.84 5.13 4.94
N PHE A 94 -1.62 4.64 5.19
CA PHE A 94 -0.98 3.59 4.40
C PHE A 94 -0.64 2.37 5.26
N PHE A 95 -1.15 1.20 4.86
CA PHE A 95 -1.01 -0.07 5.56
C PHE A 95 -0.30 -1.08 4.66
N TYR A 96 0.68 -1.79 5.21
CA TYR A 96 1.47 -2.77 4.49
C TYR A 96 1.81 -3.94 5.41
N ASP A 97 1.76 -5.16 4.88
CA ASP A 97 2.27 -6.34 5.57
C ASP A 97 3.79 -6.47 5.36
N LYS A 98 4.54 -6.17 6.42
CA LYS A 98 6.01 -6.27 6.44
C LYS A 98 6.54 -7.68 6.17
N HIS A 99 5.71 -8.71 6.28
CA HIS A 99 6.07 -10.10 6.03
C HIS A 99 5.98 -10.47 4.55
N GLY A 100 6.17 -9.52 3.62
CA GLY A 100 6.21 -9.81 2.19
C GLY A 100 4.85 -9.72 1.49
N GLY A 101 3.93 -8.92 2.05
CA GLY A 101 2.68 -8.61 1.36
C GLY A 101 2.93 -7.98 -0.01
N GLU A 102 2.02 -8.21 -0.94
CA GLU A 102 2.09 -7.66 -2.30
C GLU A 102 1.30 -6.36 -2.47
N VAL A 103 0.57 -5.94 -1.44
CA VAL A 103 -0.38 -4.81 -1.53
C VAL A 103 -0.11 -3.82 -0.41
N ILE A 104 -0.04 -2.54 -0.77
CA ILE A 104 -0.17 -1.42 0.17
C ILE A 104 -1.62 -0.94 0.09
N ALA A 105 -2.32 -1.05 1.21
CA ALA A 105 -3.70 -0.61 1.33
C ALA A 105 -3.76 0.84 1.81
N VAL A 106 -4.61 1.64 1.19
CA VAL A 106 -4.72 3.08 1.44
C VAL A 106 -6.13 3.42 1.87
N LEU A 107 -6.24 4.22 2.92
CA LEU A 107 -7.52 4.71 3.44
C LEU A 107 -7.50 6.25 3.48
N TRP A 108 -8.47 6.88 2.85
CA TRP A 108 -8.63 8.32 2.85
C TRP A 108 -9.03 8.85 4.22
N LYS A 109 -8.49 10.01 4.60
CA LYS A 109 -8.92 10.73 5.79
C LYS A 109 -10.15 11.56 5.45
N PRO A 110 -11.34 11.29 6.03
CA PRO A 110 -12.57 12.01 5.65
C PRO A 110 -12.47 13.53 5.77
N LEU A 111 -11.76 14.02 6.78
CA LEU A 111 -11.57 15.45 7.04
C LEU A 111 -10.72 16.15 5.98
N SER A 112 -9.87 15.39 5.26
CA SER A 112 -8.96 15.93 4.27
C SER A 112 -9.64 16.20 2.92
N PHE A 113 -10.83 15.63 2.72
CA PHE A 113 -11.67 15.79 1.54
C PHE A 113 -12.70 16.91 1.68
N GLN A 114 -12.81 17.52 2.86
CA GLN A 114 -13.63 18.71 3.05
C GLN A 114 -12.95 19.93 2.39
N PRO A 115 -13.70 20.86 1.79
CA PRO A 115 -13.15 22.12 1.29
C PRO A 115 -12.41 22.87 2.39
N GLN A 116 -11.15 23.23 2.14
CA GLN A 116 -10.32 23.97 3.09
C GLN A 116 -9.83 25.30 2.52
N PRO A 117 -9.58 26.31 3.37
CA PRO A 117 -9.01 27.57 2.92
C PRO A 117 -7.61 27.35 2.31
N PHE A 118 -7.31 28.12 1.27
CA PHE A 118 -6.02 28.09 0.59
C PHE A 118 -4.86 28.33 1.57
N LYS A 119 -3.92 27.38 1.61
CA LYS A 119 -2.65 27.50 2.34
C LYS A 119 -1.52 26.96 1.47
N VAL A 120 -0.50 27.79 1.24
CA VAL A 120 0.65 27.43 0.38
C VAL A 120 1.36 26.16 0.86
N SER A 121 1.46 25.96 2.16
CA SER A 121 2.12 24.79 2.76
C SER A 121 1.34 23.48 2.60
N SER A 122 0.08 23.53 2.16
CA SER A 122 -0.85 22.39 2.11
C SER A 122 -1.41 22.18 0.70
N MET A 123 -0.57 22.37 -0.32
CA MET A 123 -0.96 22.24 -1.73
C MET A 123 -0.70 20.86 -2.34
N LYS A 124 0.11 20.02 -1.69
CA LYS A 124 0.43 18.68 -2.21
C LYS A 124 -0.85 17.86 -2.38
N GLY A 125 -1.05 17.30 -3.58
CA GLY A 125 -2.25 16.51 -3.91
C GLY A 125 -3.56 17.29 -3.88
N ARG A 126 -3.54 18.63 -3.85
CA ARG A 126 -4.75 19.47 -3.83
C ARG A 126 -4.83 20.35 -5.06
N MET A 127 -6.07 20.67 -5.45
CA MET A 127 -6.39 21.66 -6.47
C MET A 127 -7.23 22.78 -5.87
N VAL A 128 -7.14 23.96 -6.46
CA VAL A 128 -7.94 25.12 -6.09
C VAL A 128 -9.20 25.13 -6.92
N THR A 129 -10.35 25.23 -6.26
CA THR A 129 -11.68 25.34 -6.87
C THR A 129 -12.40 26.52 -6.26
N THR A 130 -13.29 27.15 -7.02
CA THR A 130 -14.19 28.18 -6.52
C THR A 130 -15.50 27.55 -6.05
N LEU A 131 -15.82 27.68 -4.77
CA LEU A 131 -17.09 27.24 -4.20
C LEU A 131 -17.76 28.46 -3.55
N ASN A 132 -18.99 28.78 -3.97
CA ASN A 132 -19.72 29.95 -3.48
C ASN A 132 -18.93 31.28 -3.58
N ASN A 133 -18.20 31.47 -4.68
CA ASN A 133 -17.37 32.65 -4.93
C ASN A 133 -16.13 32.79 -4.02
N GLU A 134 -15.81 31.77 -3.22
CA GLU A 134 -14.59 31.69 -2.40
C GLU A 134 -13.62 30.65 -2.96
N LEU A 135 -12.31 30.94 -2.87
CA LEU A 135 -11.26 30.02 -3.28
C LEU A 135 -11.02 28.98 -2.19
N VAL A 136 -11.36 27.73 -2.49
CA VAL A 136 -11.17 26.58 -1.60
C VAL A 136 -10.22 25.58 -2.24
N CYS A 137 -9.53 24.79 -1.41
CA CYS A 137 -8.68 23.70 -1.83
C CYS A 137 -9.37 22.37 -1.54
N VAL A 138 -9.37 21.49 -2.55
CA VAL A 138 -9.91 20.13 -2.47
C VAL A 138 -8.85 19.13 -2.98
N PRO A 139 -8.77 17.91 -2.44
CA PRO A 139 -7.88 16.89 -2.98
C PRO A 139 -8.19 16.55 -4.44
N ASN A 140 -7.16 16.43 -5.27
CA ASN A 140 -7.27 15.90 -6.62
C ASN A 140 -6.90 14.41 -6.60
N VAL A 141 -7.90 13.55 -6.46
CA VAL A 141 -7.71 12.10 -6.32
C VAL A 141 -6.98 11.52 -7.53
N GLU A 142 -7.32 11.93 -8.74
CA GLU A 142 -6.70 11.40 -9.97
C GLU A 142 -5.20 11.69 -9.99
N ALA A 143 -4.80 12.93 -9.67
CA ALA A 143 -3.40 13.31 -9.58
C ALA A 143 -2.67 12.54 -8.46
N ILE A 144 -3.30 12.36 -7.30
CA ILE A 144 -2.70 11.59 -6.19
C ILE A 144 -2.46 10.13 -6.60
N LEU A 145 -3.41 9.50 -7.31
CA LEU A 145 -3.26 8.12 -7.78
C LEU A 145 -2.16 8.01 -8.85
N GLU A 146 -1.97 9.04 -9.66
CA GLU A 146 -0.85 9.13 -10.61
C GLU A 146 0.48 9.29 -9.88
N ASP A 147 0.55 10.17 -8.88
CA ASP A 147 1.74 10.36 -8.05
C ASP A 147 2.18 9.05 -7.36
N PHE A 148 1.22 8.22 -6.90
CA PHE A 148 1.55 6.88 -6.38
C PHE A 148 2.26 6.00 -7.41
N LYS A 149 1.82 6.05 -8.68
CA LYS A 149 2.47 5.28 -9.75
C LYS A 149 3.86 5.82 -10.07
N VAL A 150 4.02 7.14 -10.11
CA VAL A 150 5.28 7.82 -10.43
C VAL A 150 6.32 7.61 -9.34
N LEU A 151 5.97 7.82 -8.07
CA LEU A 151 6.87 7.58 -6.93
C LEU A 151 7.28 6.11 -6.85
N GLY A 152 6.36 5.21 -7.19
CA GLY A 152 6.58 3.77 -7.16
C GLY A 152 7.13 3.18 -8.45
N GLU A 153 7.66 3.97 -9.39
CA GLU A 153 8.08 3.47 -10.70
C GLU A 153 9.05 2.28 -10.58
N GLY A 154 8.76 1.20 -11.30
CA GLY A 154 9.52 -0.06 -11.26
C GLY A 154 9.18 -0.99 -10.08
N LEU A 155 8.58 -0.47 -9.01
CA LEU A 155 8.08 -1.24 -7.87
C LEU A 155 6.57 -1.50 -7.96
N VAL A 156 5.78 -0.49 -8.32
CA VAL A 156 4.32 -0.56 -8.41
C VAL A 156 3.90 -1.21 -9.71
N LYS A 157 3.04 -2.23 -9.61
CA LYS A 157 2.44 -2.94 -10.75
C LYS A 157 1.15 -2.26 -11.21
N SER A 158 0.29 -1.89 -10.27
CA SER A 158 -0.98 -1.22 -10.55
C SER A 158 -1.54 -0.52 -9.32
N VAL A 159 -2.38 0.48 -9.53
CA VAL A 159 -3.12 1.19 -8.47
C VAL A 159 -4.60 1.04 -8.78
N GLU A 160 -5.34 0.42 -7.87
CA GLU A 160 -6.78 0.12 -7.98
C GLU A 160 -7.55 1.02 -7.01
N ALA A 161 -8.35 1.94 -7.54
CA ALA A 161 -9.26 2.74 -6.73
C ALA A 161 -10.60 1.99 -6.56
N ARG A 162 -11.04 1.81 -5.31
CA ARG A 162 -12.30 1.17 -4.94
C ARG A 162 -13.27 2.23 -4.45
N THR A 163 -13.82 2.98 -5.39
CA THR A 163 -14.65 4.18 -5.12
C THR A 163 -16.09 3.85 -4.70
N GLU A 164 -16.41 2.60 -4.34
CA GLU A 164 -17.80 2.18 -4.07
C GLU A 164 -18.43 2.81 -2.82
N LYS A 165 -17.66 3.57 -2.02
CA LYS A 165 -18.14 4.18 -0.75
C LYS A 165 -18.04 5.70 -0.69
N TRP A 166 -17.55 6.38 -1.73
CA TRP A 166 -17.38 7.84 -1.73
C TRP A 166 -17.99 8.46 -2.98
N THR A 167 -19.22 8.94 -2.85
CA THR A 167 -19.75 9.96 -3.76
C THR A 167 -19.03 11.26 -3.42
N ILE A 168 -18.19 11.75 -4.32
CA ILE A 168 -17.64 13.12 -4.27
C ILE A 168 -18.80 14.10 -4.52
#